data_AF-A0A3C0Z5S1-F1
#
_entry.id   AF-A0A3C0Z5S1-F1
#
_cell.length_a   1.000
_cell.length_b   1.000
_cell.length_c   1.000
_cell.angle_alpha   90.00
_cell.angle_beta   90.00
_cell.angle_gamma   90.00
#
_symmetry.space_group_name_H-M   'P 1'
#
loop_
_entity.id
_entity.type
_entity.pdbx_description
1 polymer ?
#
loop_
_entity_poly.entity_id
_entity_poly.type
_entity_poly.pdbx_seq_one_letter_code
_entity_poly.pdbx_strand_id
1 'polypeptide(L)'
;MAKAQNSDMFVRIKKHIYDDELSGPLPGADKTRSLCNQLRADGIWADIDYSSKSISLWPPGEHLDRLRTLIVAYVSPQSAS
;
A
#
# COMPACT_ATOMS: atom_id res chain seq x y z
N MET A 1 -5.30 -28.05 -24.49
CA MET A 1 -5.99 -26.77 -24.26
C MET A 1 -6.05 -26.32 -22.78
N ALA A 2 -5.25 -26.89 -21.85
CA ALA A 2 -5.33 -26.58 -20.41
C ALA A 2 -4.53 -25.35 -19.94
N LYS A 3 -3.58 -24.83 -20.73
CA LYS A 3 -2.67 -23.75 -20.31
C LYS A 3 -3.31 -22.35 -20.39
N ALA A 4 -4.17 -22.12 -21.38
CA ALA A 4 -4.82 -20.82 -21.63
C ALA A 4 -5.92 -20.50 -20.60
N GLN A 5 -6.71 -21.49 -20.18
CA GLN A 5 -7.71 -21.32 -19.10
C GLN A 5 -7.05 -20.94 -17.76
N ASN A 6 -5.85 -21.47 -17.49
CA ASN A 6 -5.14 -21.20 -16.25
C ASN A 6 -4.63 -19.75 -16.19
N SER A 7 -4.09 -19.24 -17.30
CA SER A 7 -3.63 -17.85 -17.38
C SER A 7 -4.76 -16.83 -17.21
N ASP A 8 -5.93 -17.07 -17.80
CA ASP A 8 -7.10 -16.19 -17.65
C ASP A 8 -7.59 -16.16 -16.19
N MET A 9 -7.60 -17.32 -15.52
CA MET A 9 -7.93 -17.41 -14.09
C MET A 9 -6.97 -16.58 -13.23
N PHE A 10 -5.65 -16.69 -13.44
CA PHE A 10 -4.67 -15.90 -12.70
C PHE A 10 -4.85 -14.39 -12.88
N VAL A 11 -5.23 -13.94 -14.09
CA VAL A 11 -5.52 -12.52 -14.35
C VAL A 11 -6.74 -12.07 -13.56
N ARG A 12 -7.83 -12.86 -13.54
CA ARG A 12 -9.04 -12.55 -12.78
C ARG A 12 -8.79 -12.51 -11.27
N ILE A 13 -8.06 -13.49 -10.74
CA ILE A 13 -7.71 -13.55 -9.31
C ILE A 13 -6.90 -12.31 -8.92
N LYS A 14 -5.87 -11.96 -9.70
CA LYS A 14 -5.08 -10.74 -9.46
C LYS A 14 -5.93 -9.47 -9.50
N LYS A 15 -6.88 -9.39 -10.45
CA LYS A 15 -7.79 -8.25 -10.54
C LYS A 15 -8.67 -8.13 -9.30
N HIS A 16 -9.25 -9.23 -8.82
CA HIS A 16 -10.05 -9.22 -7.60
C HIS A 16 -9.25 -8.80 -6.37
N ILE A 17 -8.04 -9.34 -6.20
CA ILE A 17 -7.16 -8.94 -5.09
C ILE A 17 -6.81 -7.44 -5.19
N TYR A 18 -6.50 -6.95 -6.39
CA TYR A 18 -6.23 -5.53 -6.61
C TYR A 18 -7.45 -4.67 -6.24
N ASP A 19 -8.63 -5.04 -6.73
CA ASP A 19 -9.86 -4.31 -6.48
C ASP A 19 -10.20 -4.31 -4.97
N ASP A 20 -10.06 -5.45 -4.28
CA ASP A 20 -10.32 -5.59 -2.84
C ASP A 20 -9.31 -4.83 -1.96
N GLU A 21 -8.02 -4.85 -2.32
CA GLU A 21 -6.96 -4.24 -1.52
C GLU A 21 -6.79 -2.74 -1.77
N LEU A 22 -7.07 -2.29 -2.99
CA LEU A 22 -6.73 -0.94 -3.44
C LEU A 22 -7.95 -0.08 -3.80
N SER A 23 -9.16 -0.65 -3.89
CA SER A 23 -10.40 0.14 -4.02
C SER A 23 -11.06 0.44 -2.66
N GLY A 24 -10.31 0.31 -1.56
CA GLY A 24 -10.77 0.67 -0.23
C GLY A 24 -11.08 2.17 -0.09
N PRO A 25 -11.64 2.59 1.07
CA PRO A 25 -11.91 4.00 1.34
C PRO A 25 -10.65 4.83 1.11
N LEU A 26 -10.80 5.93 0.36
CA LEU A 26 -9.71 6.84 0.09
C LEU A 26 -9.08 7.30 1.41
N PRO A 27 -7.75 7.14 1.57
CA PRO A 27 -7.08 7.72 2.70
C PRO A 27 -7.23 9.24 2.63
N GLY A 28 -7.52 9.86 3.78
CA GLY A 28 -7.70 11.31 3.84
C GLY A 28 -6.50 12.04 3.24
N ALA A 29 -6.77 13.01 2.36
CA ALA A 29 -5.73 13.74 1.62
C ALA A 29 -4.67 14.36 2.54
N ASP A 30 -5.08 14.87 3.70
CA ASP A 30 -4.18 15.43 4.72
C ASP A 30 -3.21 14.38 5.29
N LYS A 31 -3.70 13.17 5.55
CA LYS A 31 -2.87 12.06 6.05
C LYS A 31 -1.83 11.68 4.99
N THR A 32 -2.26 11.50 3.74
CA THR A 32 -1.38 11.17 2.61
C THR A 32 -0.31 12.25 2.43
N ARG A 33 -0.69 13.53 2.43
CA ARG A 33 0.25 14.64 2.31
C ARG A 33 1.23 14.70 3.46
N SER A 34 0.76 14.50 4.69
CA SER A 34 1.62 14.45 5.86
C SER A 34 2.65 13.32 5.77
N LEU A 35 2.22 12.13 5.36
CA LEU A 35 3.12 10.98 5.17
C LEU A 35 4.17 11.23 4.08
N CYS A 36 3.76 11.83 2.94
CA CYS A 36 4.69 12.23 1.88
C CYS A 36 5.72 13.27 2.38
N ASN A 37 5.30 14.25 3.17
CA ASN A 37 6.20 15.29 3.69
C ASN A 37 7.19 14.75 4.72
N GLN A 38 6.81 13.72 5.48
CA GLN A 38 7.67 13.06 6.46
C GLN A 38 8.60 12.02 5.83
N LEU A 39 8.32 11.59 4.59
CA LEU A 39 9.13 10.63 3.87
C LEU A 39 10.45 11.28 3.46
N ARG A 40 11.56 10.73 3.96
CA ARG A 40 12.90 11.17 3.59
C ARG A 40 13.26 10.70 2.18
N ALA A 41 14.32 11.30 1.62
CA ALA A 41 14.83 10.96 0.29
C ALA A 41 15.31 9.49 0.17
N ASP A 42 15.64 8.84 1.27
CA ASP A 42 16.01 7.42 1.34
C ASP A 42 14.79 6.48 1.46
N GLY A 43 13.56 7.02 1.46
CA GLY A 43 12.33 6.24 1.55
C GLY A 43 11.98 5.80 2.99
N ILE A 44 12.58 6.43 3.99
CA ILE A 44 12.44 6.06 5.40
C ILE A 44 11.65 7.14 6.15
N TRP A 45 10.74 6.71 7.02
CA TRP A 45 10.15 7.56 8.07
C TRP A 45 10.99 7.52 9.34
N ALA A 46 11.50 8.67 9.78
CA ALA A 46 12.48 8.76 10.87
C ALA A 46 11.93 8.36 12.26
N ASP A 47 10.61 8.34 12.42
CA ASP A 47 9.92 7.97 13.65
C ASP A 47 9.73 6.45 13.81
N ILE A 48 10.04 5.65 12.79
CA ILE A 48 9.94 4.19 12.83
C ILE A 48 11.29 3.58 13.22
N ASP A 49 11.29 2.72 14.25
CA ASP A 49 12.45 1.90 14.59
C ASP A 49 12.52 0.65 13.70
N TYR A 50 13.27 0.76 12.60
CA TYR A 50 13.50 -0.35 11.64
C TYR A 50 14.36 -1.49 12.19
N SER A 51 15.05 -1.28 13.31
CA SER A 51 15.91 -2.30 13.90
C SER A 51 15.15 -3.27 14.83
N SER A 52 13.91 -2.91 15.19
CA SER A 52 13.09 -3.68 16.11
C SER A 52 12.79 -5.09 15.60
N LYS A 53 12.95 -6.06 16.51
CA LYS A 53 12.63 -7.48 16.30
C LYS A 53 11.52 -7.95 17.24
N SER A 54 10.72 -7.01 17.78
CA SER A 54 9.63 -7.33 18.68
C SER A 54 8.62 -8.26 18.01
N ILE A 55 8.23 -9.32 18.73
CA ILE A 55 7.27 -10.32 18.24
C ILE A 55 5.85 -9.74 18.16
N SER A 56 5.50 -8.82 19.06
CA SER A 56 4.23 -8.09 19.06
C SER A 56 4.47 -6.60 18.87
N LEU A 57 3.46 -5.89 18.34
CA LEU A 57 3.52 -4.45 18.05
C LEU A 57 4.79 -4.08 17.27
N TRP A 58 5.08 -4.86 16.23
CA TRP A 58 6.32 -4.75 15.46
C TRP A 58 6.36 -3.41 14.71
N PRO A 59 7.22 -2.46 15.11
CA PRO A 59 7.23 -1.10 14.57
C PRO A 59 7.44 -1.00 13.06
N PRO A 60 8.30 -1.83 12.41
CA PRO A 60 8.41 -1.85 10.95
C PRO A 60 7.11 -2.20 10.21
N GLY A 61 6.12 -2.81 10.88
CA GLY A 61 4.79 -2.99 10.30
C GLY A 61 4.13 -1.66 9.89
N GLU A 62 4.35 -0.61 10.69
CA GLU A 62 3.82 0.74 10.42
C GLU A 62 4.34 1.30 9.09
N HIS A 63 5.56 0.96 8.67
CA HIS A 63 6.10 1.37 7.38
C HIS A 63 5.24 0.82 6.23
N LEU A 64 4.83 -0.45 6.32
CA LEU A 64 4.02 -1.10 5.31
C LEU A 64 2.61 -0.49 5.25
N ASP A 65 2.03 -0.14 6.39
CA ASP A 65 0.72 0.50 6.46
C ASP A 65 0.73 1.92 5.86
N ARG A 66 1.79 2.69 6.14
CA ARG A 66 2.00 4.01 5.52
C ARG A 66 2.21 3.89 4.01
N LEU A 67 3.01 2.92 3.56
CA LEU A 67 3.24 2.68 2.15
C LEU A 67 1.95 2.28 1.43
N ARG A 68 1.14 1.38 2.02
CA ARG A 68 -0.19 1.02 1.49
C ARG A 68 -1.08 2.25 1.36
N THR A 69 -1.09 3.13 2.36
CA THR A 69 -1.83 4.40 2.32
C THR A 69 -1.44 5.25 1.11
N LEU A 70 -0.14 5.42 0.86
CA LEU A 70 0.36 6.17 -0.29
C LEU A 70 0.00 5.49 -1.63
N ILE A 71 0.10 4.17 -1.71
CA ILE A 71 -0.24 3.41 -2.92
C ILE A 71 -1.73 3.56 -3.24
N VAL A 72 -2.62 3.37 -2.26
CA VAL A 72 -4.08 3.54 -2.44
C VAL A 72 -4.40 4.96 -2.91
N ALA A 73 -3.77 5.97 -2.31
CA ALA A 73 -3.94 7.35 -2.75
C ALA A 73 -3.44 7.58 -4.18
N TYR A 74 -2.33 6.96 -4.59
CA TYR A 74 -1.76 7.10 -5.92
C TYR A 74 -2.62 6.44 -7.01
N VAL A 75 -3.14 5.24 -6.75
CA VAL A 75 -3.92 4.49 -7.74
C VAL A 75 -5.37 4.94 -7.84
N SER A 76 -5.87 5.67 -6.84
CA SER A 76 -7.25 6.10 -6.85
C SER A 76 -7.48 7.25 -7.86
N PRO A 77 -8.45 7.10 -8.79
CA PRO A 77 -8.72 8.11 -9.81
C PRO A 77 -9.20 9.44 -9.24
N GLN A 78 -9.71 9.47 -8.01
CA GLN A 78 -10.18 10.70 -7.35
C GLN A 78 -9.04 11.55 -6.75
N SER A 79 -7.81 11.04 -6.75
CA SER A 79 -6.63 11.73 -6.19
C SER A 79 -6.09 12.86 -7.09
N ALA A 80 -6.43 12.83 -8.39
CA ALA A 80 -5.96 13.77 -9.41
C ALA A 80 -6.92 14.95 -9.68
N SER A 81 -7.99 15.09 -8.89
CA SER A 81 -9.02 16.14 -9.04
C SER A 81 -8.77 17.34 -8.12
#